data_AF-A0A7W1GNQ1-F1
#
_entry.id   AF-A0A7W1GNQ1-F1
#
_cell.length_a   1.000
_cell.length_b   1.000
_cell.length_c   1.000
_cell.angle_alpha   90.00
_cell.angle_beta   90.00
_cell.angle_gamma   90.00
#
_symmetry.space_group_name_H-M   'P 1'
#
loop_
_entity.id
_entity.type
_entity.pdbx_description
1 polymer ?
#
loop_
_entity_poly.entity_id
_entity_poly.type
_entity_poly.pdbx_seq_one_letter_code
_entity_poly.pdbx_strand_id
1 'polypeptide(L)'
;MIECFGPEASARAHQLLDGQDVRLVFDPSQGRKDYYDRTLAYVETRGGADFGRTMVRGGFAAEYTYDTAYQRQGSYQAAEQDARAANRGLWAKCGGPHKAPSAPETTPEPETTEPDSGGHGGGGGGGAGGCADGYDPCVPPFPPDVNCDDVDGPITVTGSDPHGLDADGDGIACES
;
A
#
# COMPACT_ATOMS: atom_id res chain seq x y z
N MET A 1 -15.75 -15.12 10.86
CA MET A 1 -15.79 -14.56 9.50
C MET A 1 -14.34 -14.46 9.05
N ILE A 2 -14.00 -14.85 7.83
CA ILE A 2 -12.65 -14.68 7.29
C ILE A 2 -12.62 -13.39 6.47
N GLU A 3 -11.55 -12.61 6.59
CA GLU A 3 -11.37 -11.42 5.76
C GLU A 3 -10.94 -11.82 4.34
N CYS A 4 -11.22 -10.95 3.37
CA CYS A 4 -10.82 -11.16 1.98
C CYS A 4 -9.30 -11.36 1.89
N PHE A 5 -8.87 -12.33 1.08
CA PHE A 5 -7.46 -12.71 0.90
C PHE A 5 -6.75 -13.32 2.14
N GLY A 6 -7.48 -13.53 3.25
CA GLY A 6 -6.94 -14.17 4.46
C GLY A 6 -6.39 -15.58 4.22
N PRO A 7 -7.11 -16.49 3.53
CA PRO A 7 -6.60 -17.82 3.21
C PRO A 7 -5.32 -17.80 2.36
N GLU A 8 -5.25 -16.91 1.36
CA GLU A 8 -4.10 -16.74 0.48
C GLU A 8 -2.89 -16.20 1.24
N ALA A 9 -3.10 -15.23 2.13
CA ALA A 9 -2.07 -14.72 3.03
C ALA A 9 -1.53 -15.82 3.96
N SER A 10 -2.42 -16.62 4.54
CA SER A 10 -2.04 -17.76 5.38
C SER A 10 -1.24 -18.80 4.59
N ALA A 11 -1.72 -19.17 3.39
CA ALA A 11 -1.03 -20.13 2.54
C ALA A 11 0.36 -19.64 2.13
N ARG A 12 0.50 -18.34 1.83
CA ARG A 12 1.79 -17.74 1.51
C ARG A 12 2.74 -17.74 2.70
N ALA A 13 2.24 -17.48 3.91
CA ALA A 13 3.05 -17.58 5.12
C ALA A 13 3.60 -18.99 5.33
N HIS A 14 2.74 -20.01 5.19
CA HIS A 14 3.15 -21.42 5.26
C HIS A 14 4.24 -21.76 4.24
N GLN A 15 4.06 -21.36 2.98
CA GLN A 15 5.06 -21.60 1.92
C GLN A 15 6.44 -21.00 2.25
N LEU A 16 6.47 -19.86 2.95
CA LEU A 16 7.72 -19.13 3.24
C LEU A 16 8.38 -19.59 4.54
N LEU A 17 7.61 -20.12 5.50
CA LEU A 17 8.07 -20.32 6.88
C LEU A 17 8.03 -21.78 7.35
N ASP A 18 7.18 -22.63 6.77
CA ASP A 18 7.06 -24.01 7.25
C ASP A 18 8.37 -24.77 7.08
N GLY A 19 8.84 -25.38 8.17
CA GLY A 19 10.11 -26.11 8.21
C GLY A 19 11.36 -25.24 8.09
N GLN A 20 11.24 -23.91 8.13
CA GLN A 20 12.38 -22.99 8.05
C GLN A 20 12.83 -22.53 9.44
N ASP A 21 14.14 -22.43 9.63
CA ASP A 21 14.70 -21.67 10.75
C ASP A 21 14.56 -20.17 10.48
N VAL A 22 14.05 -19.45 11.47
CA VAL A 22 13.89 -18.00 11.41
C VAL A 22 14.58 -17.31 12.57
N ARG A 23 14.96 -16.05 12.34
CA ARG A 23 15.47 -15.15 13.36
C ARG A 23 14.41 -14.12 13.70
N LEU A 24 14.10 -13.99 14.99
CA LEU A 24 13.30 -12.88 15.50
C LEU A 24 14.20 -11.67 15.72
N VAL A 25 13.85 -10.55 15.12
CA VAL A 25 14.56 -9.28 15.30
C VAL A 25 13.62 -8.30 16.00
N PHE A 26 13.99 -7.89 17.19
CA PHE A 26 13.22 -6.94 17.98
C PHE A 26 13.54 -5.51 17.57
N ASP A 27 12.51 -4.67 17.54
CA ASP A 27 12.65 -3.25 17.35
C ASP A 27 12.81 -2.55 18.71
N PRO A 28 13.95 -1.89 18.99
CA PRO A 28 14.13 -1.15 20.24
C PRO A 28 13.30 0.15 20.31
N SER A 29 12.70 0.64 19.22
CA SER A 29 11.70 1.72 19.29
C SER A 29 10.32 1.22 19.71
N GLN A 30 10.10 -0.10 19.74
CA GLN A 30 8.81 -0.71 20.05
C GLN A 30 8.88 -1.58 21.32
N GLY A 31 7.73 -1.79 21.95
CA GLY A 31 7.59 -2.82 22.96
C GLY A 31 7.85 -4.21 22.37
N ARG A 32 8.40 -5.14 23.15
CA ARG A 32 8.58 -6.54 22.71
C ARG A 32 7.29 -7.35 22.75
N LYS A 33 6.30 -6.85 23.48
CA LYS A 33 5.01 -7.47 23.71
C LYS A 33 3.92 -6.44 23.51
N ASP A 34 2.79 -6.86 22.97
CA ASP A 34 1.59 -6.05 22.98
C ASP A 34 0.74 -6.30 24.25
N TYR A 35 -0.41 -5.64 24.33
CA TYR A 35 -1.37 -5.78 25.43
C TYR A 35 -1.89 -7.22 25.62
N TYR A 36 -1.84 -8.05 24.57
CA TYR A 36 -2.27 -9.45 24.58
C TYR A 36 -1.12 -10.44 24.81
N ASP A 37 0.04 -9.95 25.25
CA ASP A 37 1.28 -10.72 25.46
C ASP A 37 1.81 -11.45 24.21
N ARG A 38 1.44 -10.98 23.01
CA ARG A 38 2.00 -11.49 21.75
C ARG A 38 3.37 -10.88 21.52
N THR A 39 4.31 -11.69 21.02
CA THR A 39 5.66 -11.22 20.70
C THR A 39 5.64 -10.33 19.46
N LEU A 40 6.15 -9.11 19.61
CA LEU A 40 6.36 -8.16 18.52
C LEU A 40 7.81 -8.26 18.05
N ALA A 41 8.01 -8.76 16.83
CA ALA A 41 9.32 -8.89 16.20
C ALA A 41 9.19 -8.97 14.69
N TYR A 42 10.23 -8.53 13.98
CA TYR A 42 10.41 -8.90 12.58
C TYR A 42 10.85 -10.36 12.49
N VAL A 43 10.39 -11.05 11.46
CA VAL A 43 10.80 -12.42 11.16
C VAL A 43 11.74 -12.36 9.96
N GLU A 44 12.98 -12.75 10.16
CA GLU A 44 13.97 -12.89 9.10
C GLU A 44 14.24 -14.36 8.80
N THR A 45 14.13 -14.74 7.54
CA THR A 45 14.54 -16.08 7.09
C THR A 45 16.06 -16.23 7.16
N ARG A 46 16.57 -17.47 7.13
CA ARG A 46 18.01 -17.74 7.08
C ARG A 46 18.76 -17.02 5.93
N GLY A 47 18.07 -16.74 4.82
CA GLY A 47 18.58 -15.98 3.69
C GLY A 47 18.67 -14.46 3.93
N GLY A 48 18.28 -13.97 5.10
CA GLY A 48 18.23 -12.55 5.44
C GLY A 48 17.00 -11.81 4.88
N ALA A 49 16.05 -12.53 4.28
CA ALA A 49 14.83 -11.91 3.79
C ALA A 49 13.87 -11.61 4.95
N ASP A 50 13.40 -10.36 5.00
CA ASP A 50 12.34 -9.91 5.90
C ASP A 50 10.99 -10.47 5.42
N PHE A 51 10.40 -11.34 6.22
CA PHE A 51 9.12 -11.98 5.94
C PHE A 51 7.98 -10.97 5.83
N GLY A 52 7.87 -10.04 6.78
CA GLY A 52 6.76 -9.09 6.82
C GLY A 52 6.78 -8.18 5.59
N ARG A 53 7.95 -7.63 5.27
CA ARG A 53 8.13 -6.83 4.04
C ARG A 53 7.84 -7.64 2.77
N THR A 54 8.20 -8.93 2.76
CA THR A 54 7.91 -9.84 1.63
C THR A 54 6.41 -10.04 1.44
N MET A 55 5.67 -10.22 2.53
CA MET A 55 4.21 -10.36 2.50
C MET A 55 3.53 -9.09 1.99
N VAL A 56 3.96 -7.92 2.51
CA VAL A 56 3.43 -6.62 2.08
C VAL A 56 3.70 -6.36 0.60
N ARG A 57 4.95 -6.54 0.13
CA ARG A 57 5.34 -6.39 -1.29
C ARG A 57 4.58 -7.33 -2.24
N GLY A 58 4.15 -8.48 -1.74
CA GLY A 58 3.34 -9.43 -2.49
C GLY A 58 1.85 -9.12 -2.52
N GLY A 59 1.39 -8.12 -1.76
CA GLY A 59 -0.04 -7.83 -1.57
C GLY A 59 -0.75 -8.86 -0.69
N PHE A 60 -0.04 -9.56 0.20
CA PHE A 60 -0.63 -10.51 1.15
C PHE A 60 -0.89 -9.91 2.54
N ALA A 61 -0.39 -8.69 2.77
CA ALA A 61 -0.59 -7.92 3.99
C ALA A 61 -0.55 -6.44 3.63
N ALA A 62 -1.18 -5.61 4.46
CA ALA A 62 -1.03 -4.16 4.43
C ALA A 62 -0.05 -3.71 5.51
N GLU A 63 0.54 -2.53 5.31
CA GLU A 63 1.30 -1.87 6.37
C GLU A 63 0.33 -1.38 7.45
N TYR A 64 0.70 -1.50 8.72
CA TYR A 64 -0.12 -1.00 9.81
C TYR A 64 0.76 -0.39 10.91
N THR A 65 0.70 0.93 11.02
CA THR A 65 1.31 1.69 12.09
C THR A 65 0.24 2.04 13.13
N TYR A 66 0.39 1.52 14.35
CA TYR A 66 -0.61 1.74 15.40
C TYR A 66 -0.47 3.11 16.10
N ASP A 67 0.75 3.49 16.48
CA ASP A 67 1.00 4.70 17.28
C ASP A 67 2.30 5.38 16.87
N THR A 68 3.44 4.80 17.25
CA THR A 68 4.77 5.35 16.90
C THR A 68 5.40 4.63 15.72
N ALA A 69 6.16 5.38 14.92
CA ALA A 69 6.93 4.82 13.82
C ALA A 69 7.95 3.76 14.30
N TYR A 70 7.90 2.59 13.66
CA TYR A 70 8.88 1.51 13.87
C TYR A 70 10.07 1.67 12.90
N GLN A 71 11.21 1.07 13.24
CA GLN A 71 12.48 1.26 12.51
C GLN A 71 12.41 0.93 11.01
N ARG A 72 11.59 -0.06 10.63
CA ARG A 72 11.47 -0.51 9.24
C ARG A 72 10.28 0.11 8.49
N GLN A 73 9.54 1.03 9.11
CA GLN A 73 8.27 1.56 8.59
C GLN A 73 8.38 2.04 7.15
N GLY A 74 9.33 2.93 6.83
CA GLY A 74 9.48 3.42 5.46
C GLY A 74 9.72 2.31 4.42
N SER A 75 10.38 1.21 4.80
CA SER A 75 10.61 0.07 3.89
C SER A 75 9.38 -0.81 3.68
N TYR A 76 8.47 -0.84 4.66
CA TYR A 76 7.19 -1.55 4.58
C TYR A 76 6.17 -0.71 3.80
N GLN A 77 6.13 0.60 4.04
CA GLN A 77 5.31 1.54 3.29
C GLN A 77 5.66 1.52 1.79
N ALA A 78 6.95 1.60 1.46
CA ALA A 78 7.39 1.48 0.06
C ALA A 78 7.03 0.11 -0.56
N ALA A 79 7.09 -0.97 0.24
CA ALA A 79 6.67 -2.30 -0.22
C ALA A 79 5.16 -2.37 -0.49
N GLU A 80 4.36 -1.68 0.29
CA GLU A 80 2.92 -1.61 0.11
C GLU A 80 2.57 -0.82 -1.16
N GLN A 81 3.22 0.32 -1.38
CA GLN A 81 3.09 1.09 -2.61
C GLN A 81 3.44 0.26 -3.85
N ASP A 82 4.56 -0.47 -3.81
CA ASP A 82 4.95 -1.39 -4.88
C ASP A 82 3.82 -2.40 -5.19
N ALA A 83 3.15 -2.90 -4.14
CA ALA A 83 2.08 -3.88 -4.28
C ALA A 83 0.78 -3.26 -4.81
N ARG A 84 0.43 -2.05 -4.36
CA ARG A 84 -0.72 -1.26 -4.84
C ARG A 84 -0.57 -0.91 -6.32
N ALA A 85 0.55 -0.29 -6.69
CA ALA A 85 0.83 0.14 -8.06
C ALA A 85 0.89 -1.03 -9.05
N ALA A 86 1.38 -2.19 -8.60
CA ALA A 86 1.39 -3.41 -9.41
C ALA A 86 0.10 -4.23 -9.30
N ASN A 87 -0.94 -3.72 -8.64
CA ASN A 87 -2.23 -4.35 -8.38
C ASN A 87 -2.09 -5.81 -7.91
N ARG A 88 -1.33 -6.05 -6.85
CA ARG A 88 -0.98 -7.40 -6.37
C ARG A 88 -1.92 -7.86 -5.25
N GLY A 89 -2.22 -9.15 -5.22
CA GLY A 89 -2.89 -9.79 -4.09
C GLY A 89 -4.19 -9.10 -3.68
N LEU A 90 -4.28 -8.70 -2.41
CA LEU A 90 -5.46 -8.04 -1.84
C LEU A 90 -5.86 -6.75 -2.57
N TRP A 91 -4.92 -6.06 -3.22
CA TRP A 91 -5.22 -4.86 -4.01
C TRP A 91 -6.08 -5.20 -5.22
N ALA A 92 -5.70 -6.23 -6.00
CA ALA A 92 -6.47 -6.68 -7.16
C ALA A 92 -7.72 -7.50 -6.79
N LYS A 93 -7.68 -8.22 -5.67
CA LYS A 93 -8.75 -9.17 -5.31
C LYS A 93 -9.82 -8.59 -4.41
N CYS A 94 -9.46 -7.63 -3.57
CA CYS A 94 -10.33 -7.07 -2.55
C CYS A 94 -10.51 -5.55 -2.71
N GLY A 95 -9.71 -4.89 -3.55
CA GLY A 95 -9.69 -3.43 -3.64
C GLY A 95 -9.01 -2.76 -2.45
N GLY A 96 -8.15 -3.49 -1.72
CA GLY A 96 -7.43 -2.98 -0.55
C GLY A 96 -7.75 -3.71 0.76
N PRO A 97 -7.04 -3.38 1.85
CA PRO A 97 -7.28 -3.93 3.17
C PRO A 97 -8.62 -3.39 3.69
N HIS A 98 -9.35 -4.22 4.44
CA HIS A 98 -10.62 -3.87 5.09
C HIS A 98 -11.81 -3.54 4.18
N LYS A 99 -11.67 -3.59 2.85
CA LYS A 99 -12.83 -3.61 1.95
C LYS A 99 -13.45 -5.01 1.94
N ALA A 100 -14.75 -5.11 2.25
CA ALA A 100 -15.49 -6.35 2.08
C ALA A 100 -15.39 -6.80 0.61
N PRO A 101 -15.33 -8.12 0.31
CA PRO A 101 -15.24 -8.59 -1.06
C PRO A 101 -16.46 -8.07 -1.83
N SER A 102 -16.26 -7.11 -2.72
CA SER A 102 -17.28 -6.76 -3.70
C SER A 102 -17.48 -7.97 -4.60
N ALA A 103 -18.73 -8.26 -4.93
CA ALA A 103 -19.11 -9.32 -5.85
C ALA A 103 -18.28 -9.22 -7.14
N PRO A 104 -18.02 -10.34 -7.85
CA PRO A 104 -17.21 -10.31 -9.07
C PRO A 104 -17.85 -9.35 -10.06
N GLU A 105 -17.16 -8.24 -10.34
CA GLU A 105 -17.47 -7.42 -11.51
C GLU A 105 -17.22 -8.29 -12.73
N THR A 106 -18.31 -8.58 -13.43
CA THR A 106 -18.30 -9.22 -14.73
C THR A 106 -17.33 -8.46 -15.61
N THR A 107 -16.25 -9.14 -16.00
CA THR A 107 -15.33 -8.72 -17.06
C THR A 107 -16.14 -8.18 -18.24
N PRO A 108 -16.05 -6.87 -18.60
CA PRO A 108 -16.34 -6.49 -19.97
C PRO A 108 -15.27 -7.15 -20.85
N GLU A 109 -15.78 -7.89 -21.82
CA GLU A 109 -15.05 -8.52 -22.92
C GLU A 109 -14.11 -7.49 -23.58
N PRO A 110 -12.88 -7.87 -23.99
CA PRO A 110 -11.88 -6.90 -24.44
C PRO A 110 -12.29 -6.33 -25.81
N GLU A 111 -12.77 -5.09 -25.83
CA GLU A 111 -12.90 -4.35 -27.08
C GLU A 111 -11.52 -3.93 -27.59
N THR A 112 -11.24 -4.42 -28.79
CA THR A 112 -10.08 -4.09 -29.61
C THR A 112 -10.23 -2.66 -30.12
N THR A 113 -9.26 -1.78 -29.87
CA THR A 113 -9.00 -0.64 -30.75
C THR A 113 -7.50 -0.36 -30.89
N GLU A 114 -7.14 -0.07 -32.14
CA GLU A 114 -5.82 0.13 -32.72
C GLU A 114 -5.10 1.40 -32.23
N PRO A 115 -3.78 1.55 -32.50
CA PRO A 115 -2.95 2.60 -31.93
C PRO A 115 -3.04 3.90 -32.73
N ASP A 116 -3.08 5.05 -32.05
CA ASP A 116 -2.71 6.32 -32.65
C ASP A 116 -1.66 7.02 -31.78
N SER A 117 -0.56 7.39 -32.44
CA SER A 117 0.62 8.03 -31.88
C SER A 117 0.53 9.55 -32.02
N GLY A 118 0.91 10.25 -30.96
CA GLY A 118 1.47 11.62 -31.02
C GLY A 118 0.97 12.47 -29.86
N GLY A 119 1.79 13.14 -29.04
CA GLY A 119 3.22 13.32 -29.01
C GLY A 119 3.56 14.54 -28.14
N HIS A 120 4.54 14.37 -27.24
CA HIS A 120 5.56 15.32 -26.76
C HIS A 120 5.22 16.76 -26.30
N GLY A 121 5.65 17.04 -25.06
CA GLY A 121 6.29 18.30 -24.62
C GLY A 121 6.18 18.44 -23.10
N GLY A 122 7.20 18.55 -22.25
CA GLY A 122 8.63 18.79 -22.45
C GLY A 122 9.09 19.93 -21.52
N GLY A 123 9.86 19.60 -20.47
CA GLY A 123 10.65 20.53 -19.63
C GLY A 123 9.93 21.01 -18.36
N GLY A 124 10.49 20.97 -17.16
CA GLY A 124 11.88 20.91 -16.74
C GLY A 124 12.19 22.11 -15.84
N GLY A 125 12.70 21.88 -14.63
CA GLY A 125 13.27 22.95 -13.80
C GLY A 125 12.92 22.81 -12.33
N GLY A 126 13.89 22.34 -11.54
CA GLY A 126 13.70 22.02 -10.13
C GLY A 126 13.60 23.22 -9.20
N GLY A 127 13.22 22.92 -7.95
CA GLY A 127 13.41 23.85 -6.84
C GLY A 127 12.42 23.69 -5.69
N ALA A 128 12.66 22.70 -4.84
CA ALA A 128 12.36 22.65 -3.40
C ALA A 128 10.89 22.81 -2.94
N GLY A 129 10.33 21.71 -2.43
CA GLY A 129 9.16 21.69 -1.53
C GLY A 129 8.23 20.53 -1.87
N GLY A 130 8.15 19.54 -0.98
CA GLY A 130 7.54 18.24 -1.24
C GLY A 130 6.02 18.31 -1.41
N CYS A 131 5.56 18.24 -2.66
CA CYS A 131 4.18 17.97 -3.02
C CYS A 131 4.13 16.70 -3.87
N ALA A 132 3.12 15.86 -3.67
CA ALA A 132 2.82 14.73 -4.55
C ALA A 132 2.35 15.25 -5.91
N ASP A 133 2.91 14.73 -7.00
CA ASP A 133 2.42 14.99 -8.35
C ASP A 133 1.00 14.43 -8.50
N GLY A 134 0.08 15.21 -9.07
CA GLY A 134 -1.31 14.79 -9.32
C GLY A 134 -2.35 15.40 -8.38
N TYR A 135 -2.00 16.30 -7.47
CA TYR A 135 -2.94 16.98 -6.56
C TYR A 135 -2.77 18.50 -6.57
N ASP A 136 -3.88 19.23 -6.53
CA ASP A 136 -3.92 20.70 -6.35
C ASP A 136 -5.06 21.09 -5.39
N PRO A 137 -4.80 21.74 -4.24
CA PRO A 137 -3.52 22.25 -3.75
C PRO A 137 -2.55 21.16 -3.25
N CYS A 138 -1.32 21.55 -2.90
CA CYS A 138 -0.21 20.67 -2.51
C CYS A 138 -0.58 19.65 -1.42
N VAL A 139 -0.53 18.36 -1.78
CA VAL A 139 -0.60 17.23 -0.85
C VAL A 139 0.82 16.76 -0.52
N PRO A 140 1.19 16.54 0.76
CA PRO A 140 2.50 15.99 1.12
C PRO A 140 2.82 14.68 0.40
N PRO A 141 4.04 14.45 -0.08
CA PRO A 141 4.40 13.22 -0.76
C PRO A 141 4.36 12.06 0.24
N PHE A 142 3.72 10.97 -0.16
CA PHE A 142 3.84 9.71 0.55
C PHE A 142 5.32 9.32 0.72
N PRO A 143 5.76 8.83 1.89
CA PRO A 143 5.02 8.63 3.16
C PRO A 143 5.18 9.79 4.18
N PRO A 144 4.21 10.01 5.11
CA PRO A 144 3.07 9.14 5.43
C PRO A 144 1.92 9.23 4.43
N ASP A 145 0.97 8.29 4.51
CA ASP A 145 -0.29 8.38 3.76
C ASP A 145 -1.14 9.49 4.34
N VAL A 146 -1.58 10.41 3.48
CA VAL A 146 -2.33 11.61 3.86
C VAL A 146 -3.80 11.27 3.71
N ASN A 147 -4.61 11.49 4.77
CA ASN A 147 -6.06 11.33 4.70
C ASN A 147 -6.75 12.69 4.54
N CYS A 148 -8.04 12.67 4.21
CA CYS A 148 -8.85 13.89 4.09
C CYS A 148 -8.97 14.70 5.38
N ASP A 149 -8.70 14.10 6.54
CA ASP A 149 -8.67 14.80 7.83
C ASP A 149 -7.37 15.62 8.03
N ASP A 150 -6.33 15.36 7.22
CA ASP A 150 -4.99 15.93 7.34
C ASP A 150 -4.74 17.09 6.35
N VAL A 151 -5.72 17.43 5.51
CA VAL A 151 -5.62 18.40 4.41
C VAL A 151 -6.79 19.38 4.39
N ASP A 152 -6.49 20.66 4.21
CA ASP A 152 -7.50 21.73 4.20
C ASP A 152 -7.94 22.05 2.75
N GLY A 153 -9.15 21.61 2.39
CA GLY A 153 -9.90 22.09 1.21
C GLY A 153 -10.26 21.03 0.18
N PRO A 154 -11.06 21.39 -0.85
CA PRO A 154 -11.31 20.51 -1.98
C PRO A 154 -10.01 20.34 -2.76
N ILE A 155 -9.57 19.09 -2.90
CA ILE A 155 -8.34 18.75 -3.61
C ILE A 155 -8.73 18.28 -5.01
N THR A 156 -8.14 18.85 -6.05
CA THR A 156 -8.35 18.38 -7.42
C THR A 156 -7.32 17.30 -7.72
N VAL A 157 -7.79 16.13 -8.17
CA VAL A 157 -6.92 15.06 -8.66
C VAL A 157 -6.64 15.33 -10.13
N THR A 158 -5.45 15.85 -10.41
CA THR A 158 -4.99 16.25 -11.75
C THR A 158 -4.21 15.14 -12.47
N GLY A 159 -4.00 14.01 -11.80
CA GLY A 159 -3.18 12.90 -12.30
C GLY A 159 -3.56 11.55 -11.68
N SER A 160 -2.56 10.75 -11.33
CA SER A 160 -2.79 9.51 -10.57
C SER A 160 -3.25 9.88 -9.14
N ASP A 161 -4.04 9.02 -8.50
CA ASP A 161 -4.41 9.14 -7.08
C ASP A 161 -3.62 8.15 -6.17
N PRO A 162 -2.29 8.36 -5.94
CA PRO A 162 -1.49 7.53 -5.06
C PRO A 162 -2.00 7.39 -3.62
N HIS A 163 -2.66 8.42 -3.09
CA HIS A 163 -3.19 8.48 -1.74
C HIS A 163 -4.60 7.88 -1.60
N GLY A 164 -5.31 7.64 -2.70
CA GLY A 164 -6.68 7.11 -2.64
C GLY A 164 -7.68 8.13 -2.10
N LEU A 165 -7.44 9.43 -2.30
CA LEU A 165 -8.28 10.51 -1.79
C LEU A 165 -9.53 10.75 -2.67
N ASP A 166 -9.53 10.27 -3.91
CA ASP A 166 -10.62 10.34 -4.89
C ASP A 166 -11.15 8.92 -5.15
N ALA A 167 -11.98 8.43 -4.23
CA ALA A 167 -12.43 7.05 -4.21
C ALA A 167 -13.48 6.73 -5.30
N ASP A 168 -14.17 7.75 -5.81
CA ASP A 168 -15.20 7.67 -6.84
C ASP A 168 -14.73 8.08 -8.24
N GLY A 169 -13.53 8.66 -8.35
CA GLY A 169 -12.80 8.89 -9.58
C GLY A 169 -13.35 10.03 -10.42
N ASP A 170 -13.94 11.04 -9.77
CA ASP A 170 -14.58 12.17 -10.44
C ASP A 170 -13.62 13.36 -10.66
N GLY A 171 -12.39 13.24 -10.14
CA GLY A 171 -11.34 14.25 -10.20
C GLY A 171 -11.32 15.19 -8.99
N ILE A 172 -12.15 14.93 -7.96
CA ILE A 172 -12.21 15.69 -6.72
C ILE A 172 -11.93 14.74 -5.55
N ALA A 173 -10.87 15.04 -4.82
CA ALA A 173 -10.51 14.39 -3.57
C ALA A 173 -11.16 15.09 -2.38
N CYS A 174 -11.58 14.30 -1.38
CA CYS A 174 -12.12 14.77 -0.11
C CYS A 174 -13.42 15.59 -0.20
N GLU A 175 -14.29 15.19 -1.13
CA GLU A 175 -15.68 15.66 -1.14
C GLU A 175 -16.45 15.12 0.08
N SER A 176 -17.09 16.05 0.81
CA SER A 176 -17.74 15.80 2.10
C SER A 176 -19.08 15.10 1.98
#